data_AF-A0A5S6QW43-F1
#
_entry.id   AF-A0A5S6QW43-F1
#
_cell.length_a   1.000
_cell.length_b   1.000
_cell.length_c   1.000
_cell.angle_alpha   90.00
_cell.angle_beta   90.00
_cell.angle_gamma   90.00
#
_symmetry.space_group_name_H-M   'P 1'
#
loop_
_entity.id
_entity.type
_entity.pdbx_description
1 polymer ?
#
loop_
_entity_poly.entity_id
_entity_poly.type
_entity_poly.pdbx_seq_one_letter_code
_entity_poly.pdbx_strand_id
1 'polypeptide(L)'
;MALAVDRAELLINQICCACGKWRDLFAAIGVGFSAYCVYRVTISSVWGIWTHLGGLFNVQRRLRTYGDTVVVIGNPGAVRNELMKRLAWLGFSIILVQHHPREKEIATYFEYEFGTTVISQPAHELSTDCGVRSFRKLLSSHNVGLMIDTTCCFDSLVSRIIPSNVTMGDFREWCKEDVLLRVAAMHTRLHLSSKAKALAVTVVYCQEPERDAYKTNLFLQMLNRSLFLTPPNGIDEQFFLPWRLDRSPLKKDLLWINDAYDKEEAIAGGRYFPWLYRFWVPLPKTYARHATWSMGRPGVTTGYLPHSFLQWWIGLFFSDFTFFPKKQQRQRLEPNEQMDTLSNWAYED
;
A
#
# COMPACT_ATOMS: atom_id res chain seq x y z
N MET A 1 -73.05 11.99 25.76
CA MET A 1 -71.61 11.66 25.79
C MET A 1 -71.34 10.15 25.86
N ALA A 2 -72.07 9.35 26.63
CA ALA A 2 -71.86 7.89 26.72
C ALA A 2 -71.95 7.14 25.36
N LEU A 3 -72.94 7.45 24.50
CA LEU A 3 -73.11 6.82 23.18
C LEU A 3 -72.00 7.14 22.14
N ALA A 4 -71.22 8.20 22.35
CA ALA A 4 -70.10 8.55 21.48
C ALA A 4 -68.80 7.83 21.92
N VAL A 5 -68.68 7.51 23.21
CA VAL A 5 -67.55 6.78 23.78
C VAL A 5 -67.61 5.30 23.38
N ASP A 6 -68.80 4.68 23.40
CA ASP A 6 -68.98 3.28 22.94
C ASP A 6 -68.65 3.09 21.44
N ARG A 7 -68.92 4.10 20.62
CA ARG A 7 -68.60 4.06 19.19
C ARG A 7 -67.10 4.23 18.93
N ALA A 8 -66.41 5.01 19.74
CA ALA A 8 -64.96 5.17 19.64
C ALA A 8 -64.24 3.87 20.05
N GLU A 9 -64.69 3.19 21.10
CA GLU A 9 -64.14 1.88 21.48
C GLU A 9 -64.36 0.81 20.40
N LEU A 10 -65.53 0.77 19.77
CA LEU A 10 -65.80 -0.15 18.65
C LEU A 10 -64.90 0.14 17.44
N LEU A 11 -64.67 1.42 17.13
CA LEU A 11 -63.82 1.85 16.02
C LEU A 11 -62.33 1.56 16.31
N ILE A 12 -61.88 1.79 17.55
CA ILE A 12 -60.54 1.43 18.01
C ILE A 12 -60.36 -0.10 18.00
N ASN A 13 -61.34 -0.88 18.45
CA ASN A 13 -61.27 -2.35 18.41
C ASN A 13 -61.27 -2.90 16.98
N GLN A 14 -62.02 -2.29 16.05
CA GLN A 14 -61.98 -2.66 14.64
C GLN A 14 -60.67 -2.25 13.96
N ILE A 15 -60.12 -1.07 14.27
CA ILE A 15 -58.79 -0.66 13.80
C ILE A 15 -57.72 -1.58 14.37
N CYS A 16 -57.77 -1.94 15.65
CA CYS A 16 -56.83 -2.89 16.26
C CYS A 16 -56.96 -4.31 15.70
N CYS A 17 -58.17 -4.78 15.36
CA CYS A 17 -58.37 -6.07 14.70
C CYS A 17 -57.88 -6.07 13.25
N ALA A 18 -58.14 -4.99 12.51
CA ALA A 18 -57.71 -4.84 11.12
C ALA A 18 -56.18 -4.63 11.05
N CYS A 19 -55.64 -3.68 11.81
CA CYS A 19 -54.22 -3.37 11.88
C CYS A 19 -53.40 -4.41 12.67
N GLY A 20 -54.01 -5.25 13.52
CA GLY A 20 -53.30 -6.30 14.26
C GLY A 20 -52.63 -7.31 13.33
N LYS A 21 -53.32 -7.74 12.27
CA LYS A 21 -52.75 -8.61 11.23
C LYS A 21 -51.61 -7.94 10.46
N TRP A 22 -51.76 -6.64 10.15
CA TRP A 22 -50.73 -5.86 9.47
C TRP A 22 -49.53 -5.57 10.38
N ARG A 23 -49.76 -5.34 11.67
CA ARG A 23 -48.71 -5.13 12.69
C ARG A 23 -47.79 -6.34 12.78
N ASP A 24 -48.38 -7.54 12.85
CA ASP A 24 -47.59 -8.77 12.96
C ASP A 24 -46.84 -9.06 11.64
N LEU A 25 -47.42 -8.70 10.49
CA LEU A 25 -46.73 -8.74 9.19
C LEU A 25 -45.56 -7.74 9.10
N PHE A 26 -45.76 -6.48 9.50
CA PHE A 26 -44.69 -5.47 9.53
C PHE A 26 -43.62 -5.81 10.55
N ALA A 27 -43.98 -6.40 11.70
CA ALA A 27 -43.03 -6.91 12.67
C ALA A 27 -42.20 -8.07 12.08
N ALA A 28 -42.84 -9.02 11.37
CA ALA A 28 -42.14 -10.10 10.69
C ALA A 28 -41.19 -9.57 9.59
N ILE A 29 -41.61 -8.57 8.81
CA ILE A 29 -40.75 -7.91 7.82
C ILE A 29 -39.59 -7.18 8.51
N GLY A 30 -39.85 -6.48 9.61
CA GLY A 30 -38.83 -5.79 10.41
C GLY A 30 -37.81 -6.74 11.02
N VAL A 31 -38.25 -7.89 11.54
CA VAL A 31 -37.38 -8.97 12.04
C VAL A 31 -36.60 -9.61 10.90
N GLY A 32 -37.23 -9.84 9.74
CA GLY A 32 -36.54 -10.36 8.56
C GLY A 32 -35.45 -9.42 8.06
N PHE A 33 -35.74 -8.12 8.00
CA PHE A 33 -34.78 -7.09 7.62
C PHE A 33 -33.66 -6.95 8.64
N SER A 34 -33.96 -6.96 9.94
CA SER A 34 -32.93 -6.88 10.99
C SER A 34 -32.04 -8.13 11.00
N ALA A 35 -32.61 -9.32 10.86
CA ALA A 35 -31.86 -10.56 10.74
C ALA A 35 -30.96 -10.56 9.49
N TYR A 36 -31.45 -10.05 8.36
CA TYR A 36 -30.66 -9.89 7.14
C TYR A 36 -29.50 -8.90 7.33
N CYS A 37 -29.73 -7.77 7.99
CA CYS A 37 -28.68 -6.81 8.32
C CYS A 37 -27.61 -7.42 9.23
N VAL A 38 -28.02 -8.13 10.30
CA VAL A 38 -27.09 -8.83 11.19
C VAL A 38 -26.30 -9.90 10.44
N TYR A 39 -26.95 -10.68 9.57
CA TYR A 39 -26.30 -11.68 8.72
C TYR A 39 -25.26 -11.05 7.78
N ARG A 40 -25.59 -9.94 7.12
CA ARG A 40 -24.62 -9.24 6.25
C ARG A 40 -23.44 -8.67 7.02
N VAL A 41 -23.67 -8.07 8.19
CA VAL A 41 -22.60 -7.51 9.02
C VAL A 41 -21.69 -8.62 9.55
N THR A 42 -22.26 -9.74 10.03
CA THR A 42 -21.48 -10.88 10.53
C THR A 42 -20.63 -11.51 9.45
N ILE A 43 -21.19 -11.78 8.26
CA ILE A 43 -20.39 -12.29 7.12
C ILE A 43 -19.31 -11.30 6.72
N SER A 44 -19.65 -10.01 6.58
CA SER A 44 -18.67 -8.99 6.20
C SER A 44 -17.56 -8.87 7.24
N SER A 45 -17.88 -9.04 8.52
CA SER A 45 -16.92 -9.05 9.63
C SER A 45 -16.00 -10.25 9.59
N VAL A 46 -16.53 -11.46 9.39
CA VAL A 46 -15.71 -12.68 9.25
C VAL A 46 -14.78 -12.57 8.05
N TRP A 47 -15.28 -12.09 6.92
CA TRP A 47 -14.46 -11.85 5.73
C TRP A 47 -13.39 -10.79 5.97
N GLY A 48 -13.72 -9.66 6.60
CA GLY A 48 -12.77 -8.60 6.95
C GLY A 48 -11.67 -9.10 7.89
N ILE A 49 -12.04 -9.84 8.93
CA ILE A 49 -11.08 -10.46 9.85
C ILE A 49 -10.16 -11.42 9.08
N TRP A 50 -10.71 -12.24 8.18
CA TRP A 50 -9.92 -13.16 7.36
C TRP A 50 -9.00 -12.45 6.35
N THR A 51 -9.46 -11.39 5.71
CA THR A 51 -8.66 -10.60 4.75
C THR A 51 -7.52 -9.83 5.41
N HIS A 52 -7.64 -9.49 6.69
CA HIS A 52 -6.56 -8.84 7.44
C HIS A 52 -5.65 -9.84 8.19
N LEU A 53 -6.20 -10.85 8.86
CA LEU A 53 -5.44 -11.81 9.67
C LEU A 53 -4.90 -13.00 8.86
N GLY A 54 -5.60 -13.44 7.81
CA GLY A 54 -5.15 -14.59 7.01
C GLY A 54 -3.76 -14.41 6.36
N GLY A 55 -3.27 -13.17 6.29
CA GLY A 55 -1.97 -12.81 5.73
C GLY A 55 -0.81 -13.06 6.69
N LEU A 56 -1.10 -13.36 7.96
CA LEU A 56 -0.12 -13.80 8.94
C LEU A 56 0.44 -15.19 8.60
N PHE A 57 -0.38 -16.03 7.96
CA PHE A 57 -0.04 -17.42 7.67
C PHE A 57 0.51 -17.56 6.26
N ASN A 58 1.51 -18.45 6.10
CA ASN A 58 2.05 -18.84 4.79
C ASN A 58 2.58 -17.69 3.93
N VAL A 59 3.05 -16.59 4.55
CA VAL A 59 3.61 -15.40 3.85
C VAL A 59 4.65 -15.82 2.82
N GLN A 60 5.61 -16.63 3.23
CA GLN A 60 6.68 -17.14 2.36
C GLN A 60 6.10 -17.90 1.17
N ARG A 61 5.23 -18.88 1.41
CA ARG A 61 4.61 -19.69 0.35
C ARG A 61 3.79 -18.84 -0.62
N ARG A 62 3.06 -17.84 -0.11
CA ARG A 62 2.27 -16.91 -0.94
C ARG A 62 3.18 -16.05 -1.81
N LEU A 63 4.20 -15.42 -1.22
CA LEU A 63 5.09 -14.54 -1.98
C LEU A 63 5.95 -15.31 -2.99
N ARG A 64 6.34 -16.55 -2.67
CA ARG A 64 7.04 -17.45 -3.62
C ARG A 64 6.19 -17.87 -4.81
N THR A 65 4.86 -17.68 -4.78
CA THR A 65 4.04 -17.89 -5.98
C THR A 65 4.32 -16.89 -7.10
N TYR A 66 4.92 -15.74 -6.77
CA TYR A 66 5.30 -14.73 -7.74
C TYR A 66 6.72 -14.99 -8.28
N GLY A 67 7.67 -15.39 -7.44
CA GLY A 67 9.03 -15.76 -7.85
C GLY A 67 9.94 -15.96 -6.64
N ASP A 68 11.18 -16.37 -6.88
CA ASP A 68 12.19 -16.60 -5.81
C ASP A 68 13.12 -15.38 -5.62
N THR A 69 13.10 -14.45 -6.57
CA THR A 69 13.90 -13.23 -6.56
C THR A 69 13.02 -11.99 -6.50
N VAL A 70 13.43 -11.03 -5.68
CA VAL A 70 12.72 -9.76 -5.47
C VAL A 70 13.61 -8.61 -5.91
N VAL A 71 13.06 -7.67 -6.67
CA VAL A 71 13.75 -6.42 -7.01
C VAL A 71 13.30 -5.34 -6.04
N VAL A 72 14.25 -4.76 -5.32
CA VAL A 72 14.00 -3.63 -4.40
C VAL A 72 14.63 -2.38 -5.02
N ILE A 73 13.81 -1.36 -5.28
CA ILE A 73 14.22 -0.15 -6.00
C ILE A 73 14.03 1.05 -5.08
N GLY A 74 15.10 1.81 -4.87
CA GLY A 74 15.03 3.07 -4.12
C GLY A 74 16.28 3.33 -3.29
N ASN A 75 16.42 4.58 -2.85
CA ASN A 75 17.51 5.02 -1.99
C ASN A 75 17.40 4.47 -0.56
N PRO A 76 18.51 4.46 0.22
CA PRO A 76 18.49 4.01 1.61
C PRO A 76 17.44 4.72 2.45
N GLY A 77 16.66 3.91 3.15
CA GLY A 77 15.57 4.36 4.00
C GLY A 77 15.24 3.29 5.04
N ALA A 78 14.67 3.72 6.17
CA ALA A 78 14.37 2.85 7.30
C ALA A 78 13.39 1.74 6.91
N VAL A 79 12.35 2.10 6.14
CA VAL A 79 11.35 1.14 5.65
C VAL A 79 11.95 0.15 4.65
N ARG A 80 12.73 0.65 3.68
CA ARG A 80 13.39 -0.19 2.66
C ARG A 80 14.30 -1.22 3.31
N ASN A 81 15.16 -0.79 4.24
CA ASN A 81 16.13 -1.66 4.88
C ASN A 81 15.44 -2.75 5.73
N GLU A 82 14.41 -2.39 6.48
CA GLU A 82 13.64 -3.37 7.25
C GLU A 82 12.82 -4.32 6.35
N LEU A 83 12.31 -3.86 5.22
CA LEU A 83 11.69 -4.73 4.21
C LEU A 83 12.70 -5.72 3.62
N MET A 84 13.89 -5.26 3.27
CA MET A 84 14.96 -6.15 2.77
C MET A 84 15.31 -7.24 3.79
N LYS A 85 15.52 -6.88 5.06
CA LYS A 85 15.79 -7.85 6.14
C LYS A 85 14.67 -8.89 6.24
N ARG A 86 13.41 -8.47 6.12
CA ARG A 86 12.26 -9.39 6.15
C ARG A 86 12.20 -10.31 4.95
N LEU A 87 12.50 -9.83 3.75
CA LEU A 87 12.52 -10.65 2.54
C LEU A 87 13.68 -11.65 2.55
N ALA A 88 14.86 -11.22 3.02
CA ALA A 88 15.99 -12.10 3.22
C ALA A 88 15.68 -13.19 4.25
N TRP A 89 15.04 -12.85 5.37
CA TRP A 89 14.60 -13.82 6.37
C TRP A 89 13.57 -14.83 5.83
N LEU A 90 12.76 -14.43 4.84
CA LEU A 90 11.84 -15.33 4.13
C LEU A 90 12.54 -16.16 3.03
N GLY A 91 13.85 -15.99 2.85
CA GLY A 91 14.69 -16.74 1.90
C GLY A 91 14.46 -16.35 0.44
N PHE A 92 14.32 -15.05 0.16
CA PHE A 92 14.31 -14.50 -1.20
C PHE A 92 15.67 -13.93 -1.58
N SER A 93 16.14 -14.19 -2.79
CA SER A 93 17.28 -13.45 -3.35
C SER A 93 16.87 -12.03 -3.69
N ILE A 94 17.73 -11.04 -3.42
CA ILE A 94 17.38 -9.62 -3.57
C ILE A 94 18.26 -8.99 -4.65
N ILE A 95 17.62 -8.38 -5.65
CA ILE A 95 18.28 -7.45 -6.57
C ILE A 95 18.01 -6.04 -6.05
N LEU A 96 19.04 -5.34 -5.59
CA LEU A 96 18.92 -4.00 -5.02
C LEU A 96 19.33 -2.96 -6.06
N VAL A 97 18.41 -2.08 -6.45
CA VAL A 97 18.70 -0.93 -7.32
C VAL A 97 18.75 0.35 -6.51
N GLN A 98 19.91 0.99 -6.46
CA GLN A 98 20.12 2.25 -5.72
C GLN A 98 21.15 3.16 -6.41
N HIS A 99 21.08 4.47 -6.15
CA HIS A 99 21.98 5.43 -6.81
C HIS A 99 23.42 5.35 -6.31
N HIS A 100 23.59 5.26 -4.99
CA HIS A 100 24.89 5.16 -4.32
C HIS A 100 25.12 3.72 -3.82
N PRO A 101 25.71 2.82 -4.64
CA PRO A 101 25.90 1.42 -4.25
C PRO A 101 26.97 1.30 -3.16
N ARG A 102 26.57 0.81 -1.98
CA ARG A 102 27.49 0.23 -0.97
C ARG A 102 27.52 -1.28 -1.10
N GLU A 103 27.91 -1.75 -2.28
CA GLU A 103 27.75 -3.15 -2.70
C GLU A 103 28.40 -4.15 -1.73
N LYS A 104 29.67 -3.92 -1.36
CA LYS A 104 30.44 -4.85 -0.51
C LYS A 104 29.91 -4.96 0.91
N GLU A 105 29.49 -3.85 1.52
CA GLU A 105 28.98 -3.85 2.90
C GLU A 105 27.60 -4.51 3.00
N ILE A 106 26.74 -4.27 2.01
CA ILE A 106 25.38 -4.81 2.01
C ILE A 106 25.41 -6.31 1.70
N ALA A 107 26.17 -6.73 0.68
CA ALA A 107 26.24 -8.13 0.30
C ALA A 107 26.79 -9.01 1.44
N THR A 108 27.91 -8.60 2.07
CA THR A 108 28.54 -9.39 3.15
C THR A 108 27.65 -9.51 4.37
N TYR A 109 26.95 -8.45 4.75
CA TYR A 109 26.03 -8.51 5.87
C TYR A 109 24.86 -9.46 5.61
N PHE A 110 24.20 -9.36 4.44
CA PHE A 110 23.03 -10.18 4.16
C PHE A 110 23.38 -11.65 3.94
N GLU A 111 24.57 -11.91 3.43
CA GLU A 111 25.13 -13.25 3.34
C GLU A 111 25.45 -13.81 4.74
N TYR A 112 26.08 -13.02 5.61
CA TYR A 112 26.43 -13.44 6.97
C TYR A 112 25.21 -13.64 7.89
N GLU A 113 24.28 -12.68 7.93
CA GLU A 113 23.14 -12.71 8.86
C GLU A 113 21.96 -13.55 8.36
N PHE A 114 21.70 -13.54 7.04
CA PHE A 114 20.51 -14.17 6.45
C PHE A 114 20.82 -15.28 5.45
N GLY A 115 22.10 -15.56 5.16
CA GLY A 115 22.47 -16.55 4.13
C GLY A 115 21.93 -16.22 2.75
N THR A 116 21.66 -14.94 2.46
CA THR A 116 20.93 -14.50 1.27
C THR A 116 21.82 -13.69 0.35
N THR A 117 21.80 -14.01 -0.94
CA THR A 117 22.53 -13.28 -1.98
C THR A 117 21.83 -11.95 -2.30
N VAL A 118 22.57 -10.84 -2.18
CA VAL A 118 22.12 -9.51 -2.62
C VAL A 118 22.95 -9.07 -3.82
N ILE A 119 22.29 -8.87 -4.96
CA ILE A 119 22.90 -8.37 -6.19
C ILE A 119 22.65 -6.87 -6.26
N SER A 120 23.69 -6.06 -6.11
CA SER A 120 23.58 -4.60 -6.20
C SER A 120 23.67 -4.15 -7.66
N GLN A 121 22.65 -3.47 -8.15
CA GLN A 121 22.66 -2.80 -9.45
C GLN A 121 22.72 -1.29 -9.23
N PRO A 122 23.80 -0.61 -9.65
CA PRO A 122 23.87 0.84 -9.55
C PRO A 122 22.88 1.49 -10.52
N ALA A 123 22.13 2.49 -10.04
CA ALA A 123 21.17 3.19 -10.89
C ALA A 123 21.85 4.03 -12.00
N HIS A 124 23.08 4.50 -11.78
CA HIS A 124 23.83 5.28 -12.78
C HIS A 124 24.17 4.48 -14.04
N GLU A 125 24.32 3.15 -13.95
CA GLU A 125 24.56 2.30 -15.12
C GLU A 125 23.36 2.30 -16.09
N LEU A 126 22.16 2.51 -15.56
CA LEU A 126 20.91 2.60 -16.35
C LEU A 126 20.83 3.88 -17.21
N SER A 127 21.77 4.81 -17.06
CA SER A 127 21.89 5.96 -17.96
C SER A 127 22.36 5.56 -19.37
N THR A 128 22.93 4.36 -19.52
CA THR A 128 23.47 3.86 -20.79
C THR A 128 22.65 2.70 -21.34
N ASP A 129 22.54 2.61 -22.67
CA ASP A 129 21.87 1.48 -23.32
C ASP A 129 22.49 0.13 -22.97
N CYS A 130 23.81 0.09 -22.76
CA CYS A 130 24.52 -1.12 -22.35
C CYS A 130 24.09 -1.55 -20.94
N GLY A 131 24.04 -0.62 -19.98
CA GLY A 131 23.57 -0.90 -18.62
C GLY A 131 22.10 -1.30 -18.58
N VAL A 132 21.24 -0.69 -19.39
CA VAL A 132 19.84 -1.12 -19.53
C VAL A 132 19.73 -2.56 -20.06
N ARG A 133 20.53 -2.93 -21.08
CA ARG A 133 20.55 -4.31 -21.59
C ARG A 133 21.07 -5.30 -20.56
N SER A 134 22.13 -4.93 -19.83
CA SER A 134 22.67 -5.72 -18.72
C SER A 134 21.61 -5.94 -17.64
N PHE A 135 20.90 -4.89 -17.25
CA PHE A 135 19.83 -4.97 -16.26
C PHE A 135 18.65 -5.85 -16.73
N ARG A 136 18.22 -5.74 -18.00
CA ARG A 136 17.19 -6.65 -18.55
C ARG A 136 17.66 -8.11 -18.55
N LYS A 137 18.94 -8.35 -18.85
CA LYS A 137 19.54 -9.69 -18.77
C LYS A 137 19.54 -10.20 -17.33
N LEU A 138 19.89 -9.34 -16.36
CA LEU A 138 19.84 -9.66 -14.93
C LEU A 138 18.43 -10.03 -14.46
N LEU A 139 17.42 -9.26 -14.87
CA LEU A 139 16.01 -9.56 -14.57
C LEU A 139 15.57 -10.89 -15.20
N SER A 140 16.03 -11.19 -16.42
CA SER A 140 15.64 -12.40 -17.16
C SER A 140 16.37 -13.66 -16.70
N SER A 141 17.59 -13.52 -16.20
CA SER A 141 18.38 -14.65 -15.69
C SER A 141 17.92 -15.11 -14.30
N HIS A 142 17.18 -14.27 -13.59
CA HIS A 142 16.65 -14.58 -12.26
C HIS A 142 15.14 -14.82 -12.34
N ASN A 143 14.59 -15.63 -11.43
CA ASN A 143 13.16 -15.86 -11.33
C ASN A 143 12.47 -14.68 -10.63
N VAL A 144 12.50 -13.51 -11.26
CA VAL A 144 11.92 -12.26 -10.75
C VAL A 144 10.42 -12.25 -11.00
N GLY A 145 9.64 -12.12 -9.92
CA GLY A 145 8.20 -11.89 -10.00
C GLY A 145 7.63 -10.93 -8.96
N LEU A 146 8.47 -10.43 -8.07
CA LEU A 146 8.11 -9.43 -7.06
C LEU A 146 8.98 -8.19 -7.23
N MET A 147 8.35 -7.02 -7.33
CA MET A 147 9.01 -5.73 -7.27
C MET A 147 8.53 -4.96 -6.05
N ILE A 148 9.47 -4.34 -5.34
CA ILE A 148 9.21 -3.41 -4.25
C ILE A 148 9.84 -2.07 -4.61
N ASP A 149 8.99 -1.08 -4.78
CA ASP A 149 9.39 0.29 -5.11
C ASP A 149 9.26 1.18 -3.88
N THR A 150 10.41 1.67 -3.40
CA THR A 150 10.54 2.62 -2.30
C THR A 150 11.13 3.95 -2.76
N THR A 151 11.17 4.24 -4.07
CA THR A 151 11.61 5.56 -4.60
C THR A 151 10.79 6.72 -4.04
N CYS A 152 9.60 6.40 -3.55
CA CYS A 152 8.55 7.26 -3.06
C CYS A 152 8.61 7.46 -1.53
N CYS A 153 9.62 6.90 -0.87
CA CYS A 153 9.84 7.00 0.57
C CYS A 153 10.81 8.15 0.87
N PHE A 154 10.30 9.21 1.49
CA PHE A 154 11.07 10.40 1.84
C PHE A 154 11.40 10.39 3.33
N ASP A 155 12.56 9.82 3.67
CA ASP A 155 13.03 9.68 5.06
C ASP A 155 13.84 10.88 5.56
N SER A 156 14.65 11.53 4.72
CA SER A 156 15.53 12.60 5.21
C SER A 156 16.01 13.58 4.14
N LEU A 157 16.01 13.20 2.86
CA LEU A 157 16.50 14.06 1.77
C LEU A 157 15.61 15.29 1.55
N VAL A 158 14.30 15.18 1.77
CA VAL A 158 13.40 16.33 1.66
C VAL A 158 13.61 17.33 2.81
N SER A 159 14.01 16.88 4.01
CA SER A 159 14.46 17.81 5.06
C SER A 159 15.78 18.54 4.72
N ARG A 160 16.54 18.07 3.72
CA ARG A 160 17.69 18.79 3.14
C ARG A 160 17.31 19.65 1.95
N ILE A 161 16.23 19.32 1.22
CA ILE A 161 15.72 20.08 0.08
C ILE A 161 14.77 21.22 0.52
N ILE A 162 14.31 21.22 1.78
CA ILE A 162 13.35 22.20 2.31
C ILE A 162 13.94 23.30 3.25
N PRO A 163 15.23 23.40 3.63
CA PRO A 163 15.71 24.70 4.08
C PRO A 163 15.81 25.62 2.87
N SER A 164 15.53 26.89 3.07
CA SER A 164 15.59 28.03 2.15
C SER A 164 16.93 28.25 1.39
N ASN A 165 17.86 27.29 1.43
CA ASN A 165 19.25 27.39 0.99
C ASN A 165 19.67 26.24 0.05
N VAL A 166 18.75 25.68 -0.73
CA VAL A 166 19.09 24.62 -1.71
C VAL A 166 19.55 25.25 -3.00
N THR A 167 20.71 24.83 -3.49
CA THR A 167 21.19 25.31 -4.77
C THR A 167 20.45 24.60 -5.90
N MET A 168 20.26 25.26 -7.04
CA MET A 168 19.70 24.63 -8.24
C MET A 168 20.50 23.39 -8.69
N GLY A 169 21.78 23.29 -8.29
CA GLY A 169 22.62 22.11 -8.52
C GLY A 169 22.11 20.88 -7.78
N ASP A 170 21.84 21.01 -6.48
CA ASP A 170 21.37 19.91 -5.63
C ASP A 170 20.01 19.37 -6.09
N PHE A 171 19.11 20.26 -6.50
CA PHE A 171 17.81 19.87 -7.06
C PHE A 171 17.96 19.11 -8.39
N ARG A 172 18.86 19.57 -9.26
CA ARG A 172 19.14 18.91 -10.55
C ARG A 172 19.74 17.53 -10.34
N GLU A 173 20.64 17.37 -9.38
CA GLU A 173 21.22 16.08 -9.03
C GLU A 173 20.13 15.12 -8.53
N TRP A 174 19.29 15.56 -7.60
CA TRP A 174 18.16 14.76 -7.12
C TRP A 174 17.22 14.32 -8.24
N CYS A 175 16.86 15.21 -9.17
CA CYS A 175 16.04 14.85 -10.32
C CYS A 175 16.71 13.78 -11.19
N LYS A 176 18.03 13.86 -11.40
CA LYS A 176 18.76 12.84 -12.15
C LYS A 176 18.73 11.49 -11.45
N GLU A 177 18.93 11.46 -10.12
CA GLU A 177 18.86 10.21 -9.35
C GLU A 177 17.48 9.56 -9.47
N ASP A 178 16.45 10.35 -9.26
CA ASP A 178 15.06 9.89 -9.26
C ASP A 178 14.64 9.40 -10.65
N VAL A 179 15.06 10.06 -11.73
CA VAL A 179 14.82 9.60 -13.12
C VAL A 179 15.43 8.22 -13.36
N LEU A 180 16.65 7.97 -12.90
CA LEU A 180 17.32 6.68 -13.11
C LEU A 180 16.65 5.54 -12.34
N LEU A 181 16.23 5.80 -11.09
CA LEU A 181 15.48 4.83 -10.30
C LEU A 181 14.11 4.53 -10.93
N ARG A 182 13.45 5.53 -11.52
CA ARG A 182 12.21 5.35 -12.28
C ARG A 182 12.41 4.50 -13.54
N VAL A 183 13.52 4.68 -14.25
CA VAL A 183 13.88 3.82 -15.40
C VAL A 183 14.05 2.36 -14.95
N ALA A 184 14.66 2.12 -13.79
CA ALA A 184 14.75 0.79 -13.20
C ALA A 184 13.36 0.18 -12.91
N ALA A 185 12.47 0.96 -12.29
CA ALA A 185 11.11 0.53 -11.97
C ALA A 185 10.32 0.22 -13.23
N MET A 186 10.44 1.06 -14.27
CA MET A 186 9.81 0.82 -15.57
C MET A 186 10.30 -0.48 -16.23
N HIS A 187 11.62 -0.70 -16.31
CA HIS A 187 12.15 -1.93 -16.89
C HIS A 187 11.79 -3.18 -16.10
N THR A 188 11.71 -3.06 -14.76
CA THR A 188 11.25 -4.16 -13.91
C THR A 188 9.77 -4.45 -14.15
N ARG A 189 8.90 -3.43 -14.24
CA ARG A 189 7.47 -3.60 -14.57
C ARG A 189 7.27 -4.23 -15.95
N LEU A 190 8.03 -3.81 -16.96
CA LEU A 190 8.00 -4.42 -18.30
C LEU A 190 8.41 -5.90 -18.27
N HIS A 191 9.38 -6.26 -17.43
CA HIS A 191 9.74 -7.67 -17.22
C HIS A 191 8.58 -8.43 -16.53
N LEU A 192 8.01 -7.85 -15.47
CA LEU A 192 6.91 -8.43 -14.72
C LEU A 192 5.64 -8.64 -15.58
N SER A 193 5.34 -7.76 -16.53
CA SER A 193 4.18 -7.92 -17.42
C SER A 193 4.27 -9.10 -18.37
N SER A 194 5.46 -9.64 -18.58
CA SER A 194 5.66 -10.87 -19.37
C SER A 194 5.42 -12.14 -18.55
N LYS A 195 5.22 -12.04 -17.23
CA LYS A 195 5.02 -13.17 -16.33
C LYS A 195 3.53 -13.47 -16.14
N ALA A 196 3.20 -14.74 -15.97
CA ALA A 196 1.82 -15.18 -15.72
C ALA A 196 1.25 -14.68 -14.38
N LYS A 197 2.12 -14.51 -13.38
CA LYS A 197 1.81 -13.90 -12.08
C LYS A 197 2.97 -13.01 -11.67
N ALA A 198 2.68 -11.75 -11.41
CA ALA A 198 3.65 -10.79 -10.91
C ALA A 198 2.99 -9.86 -9.90
N LEU A 199 3.78 -9.39 -8.93
CA LEU A 199 3.32 -8.45 -7.92
C LEU A 199 4.27 -7.24 -7.91
N ALA A 200 3.70 -6.06 -8.07
CA ALA A 200 4.41 -4.80 -7.94
C ALA A 200 3.86 -4.04 -6.72
N VAL A 201 4.71 -3.83 -5.72
CA VAL A 201 4.37 -3.16 -4.47
C VAL A 201 5.09 -1.83 -4.40
N THR A 202 4.36 -0.72 -4.38
CA THR A 202 4.94 0.60 -4.18
C THR A 202 4.60 1.11 -2.79
N VAL A 203 5.63 1.45 -2.01
CA VAL A 203 5.47 2.03 -0.67
C VAL A 203 5.65 3.53 -0.75
N VAL A 204 4.63 4.26 -0.31
CA VAL A 204 4.57 5.73 -0.42
C VAL A 204 4.59 6.31 0.97
N TYR A 205 5.67 7.01 1.30
CA TYR A 205 5.89 7.49 2.66
C TYR A 205 6.55 8.86 2.67
N CYS A 206 6.13 9.73 3.59
CA CYS A 206 6.76 11.02 3.84
C CYS A 206 6.90 11.27 5.35
N GLN A 207 8.12 11.58 5.80
CA GLN A 207 8.44 11.87 7.21
C GLN A 207 7.94 13.24 7.71
N GLU A 208 7.57 14.16 6.82
CA GLU A 208 7.15 15.52 7.17
C GLU A 208 5.62 15.67 7.13
N PRO A 209 4.93 15.57 8.28
CA PRO A 209 3.49 15.64 8.37
C PRO A 209 2.91 17.06 8.28
N GLU A 210 3.74 18.11 8.35
CA GLU A 210 3.27 19.51 8.52
C GLU A 210 2.80 20.16 7.22
N ARG A 211 3.01 19.52 6.07
CA ARG A 211 2.48 19.97 4.78
C ARG A 211 1.63 18.88 4.15
N ASP A 212 0.36 18.79 4.54
CA ASP A 212 -0.57 17.80 3.95
C ASP A 212 -0.70 17.94 2.43
N ALA A 213 -0.53 19.16 1.89
CA ALA A 213 -0.42 19.40 0.45
C ALA A 213 0.71 18.59 -0.23
N TYR A 214 1.82 18.35 0.49
CA TYR A 214 2.93 17.56 -0.02
C TYR A 214 2.57 16.08 -0.10
N LYS A 215 1.87 15.53 0.89
CA LYS A 215 1.39 14.14 0.85
C LYS A 215 0.42 13.91 -0.30
N THR A 216 -0.50 14.87 -0.55
CA THR A 216 -1.45 14.80 -1.66
C THR A 216 -0.73 14.88 -3.01
N ASN A 217 0.23 15.79 -3.17
CA ASN A 217 1.04 15.87 -4.39
C ASN A 217 1.90 14.63 -4.59
N LEU A 218 2.45 14.07 -3.51
CA LEU A 218 3.19 12.82 -3.55
C LEU A 218 2.29 11.69 -4.05
N PHE A 219 1.10 11.56 -3.46
CA PHE A 219 0.10 10.57 -3.84
C PHE A 219 -0.32 10.73 -5.30
N LEU A 220 -0.61 11.95 -5.76
CA LEU A 220 -0.96 12.22 -7.16
C LEU A 220 0.18 11.91 -8.13
N GLN A 221 1.42 12.24 -7.76
CA GLN A 221 2.59 11.83 -8.54
C GLN A 221 2.73 10.31 -8.60
N MET A 222 2.43 9.59 -7.51
CA MET A 222 2.49 8.13 -7.50
C MET A 222 1.38 7.48 -8.30
N LEU A 223 0.17 8.02 -8.20
CA LEU A 223 -0.98 7.57 -8.97
C LEU A 223 -0.75 7.81 -10.47
N ASN A 224 -0.19 8.96 -10.85
CA ASN A 224 0.25 9.17 -12.23
C ASN A 224 1.35 8.16 -12.62
N ARG A 225 2.35 7.93 -11.76
CA ARG A 225 3.43 6.96 -12.02
C ARG A 225 2.93 5.51 -12.15
N SER A 226 1.89 5.11 -11.43
CA SER A 226 1.29 3.78 -11.63
C SER A 226 0.51 3.75 -12.93
N LEU A 227 -0.43 4.67 -13.13
CA LEU A 227 -1.28 4.74 -14.32
C LEU A 227 -0.50 4.80 -15.64
N PHE A 228 0.64 5.50 -15.68
CA PHE A 228 1.49 5.56 -16.88
C PHE A 228 2.37 4.31 -17.12
N LEU A 229 2.57 3.48 -16.09
CA LEU A 229 3.53 2.36 -16.12
C LEU A 229 2.88 0.99 -15.93
N THR A 230 1.55 0.91 -15.76
CA THR A 230 0.82 -0.36 -15.70
C THR A 230 0.52 -0.83 -17.12
N PRO A 231 1.30 -1.75 -17.72
CA PRO A 231 0.87 -2.41 -18.94
C PRO A 231 -0.44 -3.19 -18.67
N PRO A 232 -1.31 -3.35 -19.67
CA PRO A 232 -2.67 -3.85 -19.50
C PRO A 232 -2.80 -5.30 -18.98
N ASN A 233 -1.70 -6.02 -18.78
CA ASN A 233 -1.72 -7.47 -18.54
C ASN A 233 -0.83 -7.93 -17.37
N GLY A 234 -1.42 -8.70 -16.45
CA GLY A 234 -0.74 -9.72 -15.64
C GLY A 234 -0.10 -9.29 -14.32
N ILE A 235 0.06 -7.99 -14.05
CA ILE A 235 0.68 -7.50 -12.80
C ILE A 235 -0.41 -7.16 -11.78
N ASP A 236 -0.32 -7.78 -10.60
CA ASP A 236 -1.04 -7.32 -9.42
C ASP A 236 -0.31 -6.09 -8.87
N GLU A 237 -0.89 -4.90 -9.01
CA GLU A 237 -0.33 -3.69 -8.40
C GLU A 237 -0.91 -3.42 -7.01
N GLN A 238 -0.04 -3.11 -6.06
CA GLN A 238 -0.40 -2.75 -4.69
C GLN A 238 0.34 -1.50 -4.24
N PHE A 239 -0.42 -0.57 -3.66
CA PHE A 239 0.11 0.65 -3.08
C PHE A 239 -0.06 0.58 -1.58
N PHE A 240 1.05 0.74 -0.85
CA PHE A 240 1.00 0.86 0.60
C PHE A 240 1.21 2.31 1.00
N LEU A 241 0.18 2.84 1.66
CA LEU A 241 0.11 4.21 2.14
C LEU A 241 0.02 4.19 3.68
N PRO A 242 1.15 4.09 4.40
CA PRO A 242 1.15 4.24 5.84
C PRO A 242 0.65 5.63 6.23
N TRP A 243 -0.31 5.70 7.16
CA TRP A 243 -0.84 6.98 7.63
C TRP A 243 0.24 7.81 8.35
N ARG A 244 1.03 7.14 9.18
CA ARG A 244 2.18 7.72 9.89
C ARG A 244 3.10 6.60 10.29
N LEU A 245 4.41 6.78 10.09
CA LEU A 245 5.44 5.95 10.71
C LEU A 245 6.16 6.79 11.75
N ASP A 246 6.68 6.13 12.79
CA ASP A 246 7.37 6.84 13.85
C ASP A 246 8.62 7.53 13.31
N ARG A 247 8.91 8.72 13.83
CA ARG A 247 10.10 9.50 13.45
C ARG A 247 11.30 8.85 14.13
N SER A 248 11.87 7.82 13.54
CA SER A 248 13.23 7.42 13.88
C SER A 248 14.15 8.55 13.39
N PRO A 249 14.85 9.30 14.25
CA PRO A 249 15.80 10.33 13.81
C PRO A 249 17.03 9.63 13.23
N LEU A 250 16.91 9.05 12.03
CA LEU A 250 18.05 8.59 11.27
C LEU A 250 18.77 9.82 10.70
N LYS A 251 19.49 10.52 11.58
CA LYS A 251 20.50 11.53 11.20
C LYS A 251 21.73 10.90 10.54
N LYS A 252 21.80 9.57 10.45
CA LYS A 252 22.84 8.82 9.75
C LYS A 252 22.19 7.67 8.98
N ASP A 253 22.70 7.40 7.78
CA ASP A 253 22.46 6.20 6.98
C ASP A 253 22.91 4.97 7.78
N LEU A 254 22.08 4.54 8.71
CA LEU A 254 22.35 3.42 9.59
C LEU A 254 21.56 2.24 9.06
N LEU A 255 22.14 1.59 8.06
CA LEU A 255 21.81 0.20 7.79
C LEU A 255 22.00 -0.69 9.05
N TRP A 256 22.71 -0.23 10.09
CA TRP A 256 23.46 -1.13 10.99
C TRP A 256 23.40 -0.90 12.50
N ILE A 257 22.58 0.00 13.07
CA ILE A 257 22.72 0.29 14.51
C ILE A 257 21.51 -0.18 15.34
N ASN A 258 21.76 -1.21 16.15
CA ASN A 258 20.90 -1.64 17.25
C ASN A 258 20.70 -0.51 18.31
N ASP A 259 21.60 0.48 18.38
CA ASP A 259 21.47 1.64 19.30
C ASP A 259 20.38 2.66 18.91
N ALA A 260 19.81 2.58 17.70
CA ALA A 260 18.67 3.41 17.33
C ALA A 260 17.44 3.04 18.18
N TYR A 261 17.35 1.77 18.58
CA TYR A 261 16.26 1.22 19.38
C TYR A 261 16.28 1.74 20.83
N ASP A 262 17.47 1.89 21.43
CA ASP A 262 17.63 2.38 22.81
C ASP A 262 17.20 3.85 22.97
N LYS A 263 17.37 4.66 21.91
CA LYS A 263 16.90 6.06 21.89
C LYS A 263 15.42 6.19 21.53
N GLU A 264 14.85 5.23 20.81
CA GLU A 264 13.43 5.17 20.47
C GLU A 264 12.54 4.85 21.69
N GLU A 265 13.02 4.02 22.63
CA GLU A 265 12.33 3.80 23.91
C GLU A 265 12.26 5.08 24.77
N ALA A 266 13.30 5.90 24.74
CA ALA A 266 13.36 7.15 25.50
C ALA A 266 12.35 8.21 24.99
N ILE A 267 12.10 8.30 23.67
CA ILE A 267 11.17 9.28 23.08
C ILE A 267 9.71 8.86 23.31
N ALA A 268 9.42 7.56 23.29
CA ALA A 268 8.09 7.03 23.59
C ALA A 268 7.74 7.14 25.08
N GLY A 269 8.75 7.12 25.97
CA GLY A 269 8.60 7.23 27.42
C GLY A 269 8.00 8.55 27.93
N GLY A 270 7.91 9.60 27.10
CA GLY A 270 7.36 10.91 27.47
C GLY A 270 5.86 11.12 27.21
N ARG A 271 5.14 10.15 26.64
CA ARG A 271 3.69 10.28 26.32
C ARG A 271 2.83 9.39 27.20
N TYR A 272 1.70 9.92 27.66
CA TYR A 272 0.65 9.15 28.34
C TYR A 272 0.17 8.03 27.39
N PHE A 273 0.50 6.77 27.72
CA PHE A 273 0.24 5.54 26.94
C PHE A 273 1.14 5.28 25.69
N PRO A 274 2.43 4.95 25.89
CA PRO A 274 3.37 4.62 24.81
C PRO A 274 2.92 3.45 23.94
N TRP A 275 2.24 2.46 24.53
CA TRP A 275 1.73 1.28 23.83
C TRP A 275 0.64 1.63 22.81
N LEU A 276 -0.27 2.56 23.15
CA LEU A 276 -1.37 3.00 22.29
C LEU A 276 -0.82 3.84 21.14
N TYR A 277 0.17 4.69 21.40
CA TYR A 277 0.87 5.43 20.35
C TYR A 277 1.55 4.49 19.35
N ARG A 278 2.29 3.48 19.83
CA ARG A 278 2.95 2.47 18.99
C ARG A 278 1.96 1.60 18.21
N PHE A 279 0.75 1.41 18.73
CA PHE A 279 -0.32 0.73 18.01
C PHE A 279 -0.74 1.52 16.76
N TRP A 280 -0.84 2.85 16.85
CA TRP A 280 -1.25 3.72 15.74
C TRP A 280 -0.10 4.26 14.89
N VAL A 281 1.12 4.30 15.41
CA VAL A 281 2.30 4.81 14.71
C VAL A 281 3.38 3.74 14.79
N PRO A 282 3.46 2.85 13.79
CA PRO A 282 4.43 1.77 13.82
C PRO A 282 5.85 2.27 13.58
N LEU A 283 6.79 1.59 14.23
CA LEU A 283 8.20 1.61 13.86
C LEU A 283 8.38 1.00 12.44
N PRO A 284 9.41 1.41 11.68
CA PRO A 284 9.71 0.85 10.36
C PRO A 284 9.79 -0.69 10.35
N LYS A 285 10.36 -1.30 11.39
CA LYS A 285 10.43 -2.77 11.56
C LYS A 285 9.05 -3.42 11.69
N THR A 286 8.18 -2.83 12.51
CA THR A 286 6.81 -3.30 12.70
C THR A 286 6.02 -3.13 11.41
N TYR A 287 6.17 -1.98 10.76
CA TYR A 287 5.56 -1.70 9.47
C TYR A 287 5.99 -2.71 8.41
N ALA A 288 7.30 -2.94 8.22
CA ALA A 288 7.82 -3.89 7.23
C ALA A 288 7.28 -5.32 7.44
N ARG A 289 7.16 -5.75 8.70
CA ARG A 289 6.52 -7.03 9.04
C ARG A 289 5.05 -7.08 8.58
N HIS A 290 4.27 -6.04 8.85
CA HIS A 290 2.87 -6.02 8.45
C HIS A 290 2.70 -5.82 6.94
N ALA A 291 3.62 -5.10 6.30
CA ALA A 291 3.62 -4.89 4.87
C ALA A 291 3.80 -6.23 4.15
N THR A 292 4.78 -7.05 4.54
CA THR A 292 4.97 -8.40 3.99
C THR A 292 3.76 -9.31 4.21
N TRP A 293 3.05 -9.20 5.34
CA TRP A 293 1.78 -9.91 5.57
C TRP A 293 0.65 -9.48 4.61
N SER A 294 0.71 -8.24 4.15
CA SER A 294 -0.28 -7.61 3.28
C SER A 294 -0.02 -7.86 1.78
N MET A 295 1.25 -8.00 1.39
CA MET A 295 1.66 -8.19 0.00
C MET A 295 0.97 -9.38 -0.68
N GLY A 296 0.36 -9.15 -1.85
CA GLY A 296 -0.36 -10.18 -2.59
C GLY A 296 -1.78 -10.43 -2.08
N ARG A 297 -2.30 -9.57 -1.19
CA ARG A 297 -3.72 -9.57 -0.81
C ARG A 297 -4.44 -8.33 -1.35
N PRO A 298 -5.36 -8.48 -2.32
CA PRO A 298 -6.18 -7.36 -2.75
C PRO A 298 -7.09 -6.94 -1.57
N GLY A 299 -7.07 -5.65 -1.21
CA GLY A 299 -7.90 -5.08 -0.13
C GLY A 299 -7.14 -4.59 1.10
N VAL A 300 -5.81 -4.72 1.15
CA VAL A 300 -4.97 -4.15 2.22
C VAL A 300 -4.13 -3.01 1.65
N THR A 301 -4.52 -1.76 1.93
CA THR A 301 -4.01 -0.55 1.25
C THR A 301 -2.99 0.24 2.05
N THR A 302 -2.87 0.01 3.35
CA THR A 302 -1.93 0.78 4.18
C THR A 302 -0.60 0.05 4.39
N GLY A 303 -0.58 -1.27 4.13
CA GLY A 303 0.55 -2.14 4.51
C GLY A 303 0.70 -2.32 6.03
N TYR A 304 -0.15 -1.71 6.85
CA TYR A 304 -0.12 -1.83 8.31
C TYR A 304 -1.47 -2.29 8.84
N LEU A 305 -1.49 -3.48 9.44
CA LEU A 305 -2.71 -4.19 9.81
C LEU A 305 -3.67 -3.35 10.67
N PRO A 306 -3.25 -2.64 11.74
CA PRO A 306 -4.14 -1.75 12.49
C PRO A 306 -4.76 -0.63 11.66
N HIS A 307 -3.99 -0.01 10.76
CA HIS A 307 -4.55 1.04 9.87
C HIS A 307 -5.52 0.46 8.86
N SER A 308 -5.20 -0.69 8.27
CA SER A 308 -6.08 -1.36 7.30
C SER A 308 -7.38 -1.83 7.98
N PHE A 309 -7.30 -2.36 9.19
CA PHE A 309 -8.47 -2.74 9.98
C PHE A 309 -9.32 -1.53 10.36
N LEU A 310 -8.69 -0.42 10.79
CA LEU A 310 -9.41 0.82 11.07
C LEU A 310 -10.09 1.36 9.81
N GLN A 311 -9.41 1.37 8.66
CA GLN A 311 -9.99 1.80 7.39
C GLN A 311 -11.22 0.95 7.01
N TRP A 312 -11.10 -0.37 7.15
CA TRP A 312 -12.22 -1.29 6.93
C TRP A 312 -13.38 -1.02 7.91
N TRP A 313 -13.07 -0.81 9.19
CA TRP A 313 -14.07 -0.54 10.23
C TRP A 313 -14.80 0.78 9.97
N ILE A 314 -14.10 1.85 9.59
CA ILE A 314 -14.70 3.13 9.18
C ILE A 314 -15.61 2.92 7.95
N GLY A 315 -15.15 2.16 6.96
CA GLY A 315 -15.94 1.85 5.76
C GLY A 315 -17.22 1.04 6.00
N LEU A 316 -17.30 0.30 7.12
CA LEU A 316 -18.53 -0.38 7.52
C LEU A 316 -19.62 0.58 8.01
N PHE A 317 -19.24 1.69 8.66
CA PHE A 317 -20.18 2.66 9.22
C PHE A 317 -20.47 3.84 8.29
N PHE A 318 -19.50 4.18 7.43
CA PHE A 318 -19.61 5.29 6.47
C PHE A 318 -19.57 4.72 5.05
N SER A 319 -20.73 4.32 4.53
CA SER A 319 -20.89 3.76 3.17
C SER A 319 -20.45 4.69 2.03
N ASP A 320 -20.16 5.97 2.33
CA ASP A 320 -19.84 7.01 1.35
C ASP A 320 -18.35 7.38 1.28
N PHE A 321 -17.49 6.85 2.16
CA PHE A 321 -16.04 7.11 2.11
C PHE A 321 -15.30 6.07 1.25
N THR A 322 -15.67 5.95 -0.03
CA THR A 322 -14.87 5.20 -0.99
C THR A 322 -13.81 6.10 -1.60
N PHE A 323 -12.59 6.08 -1.04
CA PHE A 323 -11.38 6.66 -1.67
C PHE A 323 -10.90 5.88 -2.91
N PHE A 324 -11.67 4.88 -3.38
CA PHE A 324 -11.38 4.12 -4.58
C PHE A 324 -12.65 3.91 -5.40
N PRO A 325 -12.55 3.94 -6.74
CA PRO A 325 -13.70 3.74 -7.60
C PRO A 325 -14.27 2.34 -7.35
N LYS A 326 -15.60 2.27 -7.20
CA LYS A 326 -16.35 1.01 -7.29
C LYS A 326 -15.82 0.26 -8.51
N LYS A 327 -15.56 -1.06 -8.38
CA LYS A 327 -15.28 -1.95 -9.52
C LYS A 327 -16.29 -1.62 -10.61
N GLN A 328 -15.87 -0.85 -11.61
CA GLN A 328 -16.66 -0.62 -12.80
C GLN A 328 -16.78 -2.00 -13.42
N GLN A 329 -18.02 -2.50 -13.48
CA GLN A 329 -18.33 -3.70 -14.24
C GLN A 329 -17.65 -3.55 -15.60
N ARG A 330 -16.74 -4.46 -15.95
CA ARG A 330 -16.15 -4.54 -17.28
C ARG A 330 -17.29 -4.71 -18.28
N GLN A 331 -17.83 -3.61 -18.80
CA GLN A 331 -18.48 -3.62 -20.09
C GLN A 331 -17.35 -3.75 -21.11
N ARG A 332 -17.34 -4.87 -21.85
CA ARG A 332 -16.55 -4.96 -23.08
C ARG A 332 -17.08 -3.87 -24.01
N LEU A 333 -16.29 -2.84 -24.26
CA LEU A 333 -16.47 -1.98 -25.40
C LEU A 333 -15.86 -2.70 -26.61
N GLU A 334 -16.68 -2.92 -27.64
CA GLU A 334 -16.27 -3.42 -28.95
C GLU A 334 -15.28 -2.45 -29.62
N PRO A 335 -14.38 -2.92 -30.51
CA PRO A 335 -13.16 -2.19 -30.89
C PRO A 335 -13.34 -0.96 -31.79
N ASN A 336 -14.56 -0.53 -32.12
CA ASN A 336 -14.80 0.39 -33.24
C ASN A 336 -15.21 1.83 -32.87
N GLU A 337 -15.28 2.22 -31.61
CA GLU A 337 -15.73 3.59 -31.24
C GLU A 337 -14.66 4.47 -30.55
N GLN A 338 -13.44 3.98 -30.34
CA GLN A 338 -12.39 4.76 -29.63
C GLN A 338 -11.48 5.59 -30.54
N MET A 339 -11.57 5.44 -31.86
CA MET A 339 -10.61 6.11 -32.76
C MET A 339 -10.99 7.55 -33.12
N ASP A 340 -12.27 7.93 -33.00
CA ASP A 340 -12.77 9.26 -33.39
C ASP A 340 -12.82 10.29 -32.25
N THR A 341 -12.55 9.89 -30.99
CA THR A 341 -12.61 10.80 -29.84
C THR A 341 -11.24 11.24 -29.32
N LEU A 342 -10.15 10.57 -29.73
CA LEU A 342 -8.78 10.87 -29.31
C LEU A 342 -8.07 11.94 -30.17
N SER A 343 -8.62 12.32 -31.34
CA SER A 343 -8.04 13.34 -32.22
C SER A 343 -8.35 14.79 -31.78
N ASN A 344 -9.33 15.00 -30.90
CA ASN A 344 -9.84 16.35 -30.62
C ASN A 344 -9.26 17.02 -29.37
N TRP A 345 -8.28 16.42 -28.70
CA TRP A 345 -7.65 16.99 -27.48
C TRP A 345 -6.21 17.48 -27.71
N ALA A 346 -5.70 17.40 -28.94
CA ALA A 346 -4.32 17.78 -29.27
C ALA A 346 -4.18 19.13 -30.01
N TYR A 347 -5.29 19.82 -30.29
CA TYR A 347 -5.29 21.16 -30.87
C TYR A 347 -6.49 21.94 -30.34
N GLU A 348 -6.29 22.76 -29.32
CA GLU A 348 -7.03 23.99 -29.06
C GLU A 348 -6.27 24.77 -27.98
N ASP A 349 -5.52 25.77 -28.48
CA ASP A 349 -4.85 26.96 -27.89
C ASP A 349 -4.36 27.01 -26.43
#